data_AF-G9YLS7-F1
#
_entry.id   AF-G9YLS7-F1
#
_cell.length_a   1.000
_cell.length_b   1.000
_cell.length_c   1.000
_cell.angle_alpha   90.00
_cell.angle_beta   90.00
_cell.angle_gamma   90.00
#
_symmetry.space_group_name_H-M   'P 1'
#
loop_
_entity.id
_entity.type
_entity.pdbx_description
1 polymer ?
#
loop_
_entity_poly.entity_id
_entity_poly.type
_entity_poly.pdbx_seq_one_letter_code
_entity_poly.pdbx_strand_id
1 'polypeptide(L)' 'MTEKKGTPTPLTKPDGIITTQRNGQTIVAELFFNPNGTETFSDKLLKTILADSLRFSASDGQEPEKTEILR' A
#
# COMPACT_ATOMS: atom_id res chain seq x y z
N MET A 1 20.86 -34.83 -5.02
CA MET A 1 20.29 -34.20 -3.81
C MET A 1 18.92 -33.67 -4.19
N THR A 2 17.87 -34.13 -3.52
CA THR A 2 16.46 -33.90 -3.86
C THR A 2 16.05 -32.46 -3.50
N GLU A 3 15.53 -31.72 -4.48
CA GLU A 3 15.02 -30.37 -4.29
C GLU A 3 13.74 -30.43 -3.45
N LYS A 4 13.80 -29.88 -2.24
CA LYS A 4 12.66 -29.85 -1.32
C LYS A 4 11.73 -28.73 -1.77
N LYS A 5 10.68 -29.06 -2.55
CA LYS A 5 9.53 -28.18 -2.80
C LYS A 5 9.08 -27.60 -1.45
N GLY A 6 9.27 -26.29 -1.28
CA GLY A 6 8.81 -25.58 -0.10
C GLY A 6 7.32 -25.84 0.10
N THR A 7 6.95 -26.24 1.30
CA THR A 7 5.57 -26.34 1.77
C THR A 7 4.82 -25.06 1.37
N PRO A 8 3.63 -25.12 0.74
CA PRO A 8 2.84 -23.92 0.54
C PRO A 8 2.53 -23.36 1.93
N THR A 9 3.03 -22.16 2.21
CA THR A 9 2.69 -21.41 3.42
C THR A 9 1.17 -21.46 3.58
N PRO A 10 0.62 -21.80 4.77
CA PRO A 10 -0.82 -21.76 4.98
C PRO A 10 -1.36 -20.43 4.47
N LEU A 11 -2.45 -20.45 3.70
CA LEU A 11 -3.13 -19.25 3.21
C LEU A 11 -3.46 -18.38 4.44
N THR A 12 -2.62 -17.39 4.70
CA THR A 12 -2.77 -16.53 5.87
C THR A 12 -4.05 -15.73 5.66
N LYS A 13 -4.93 -15.70 6.66
CA LYS A 13 -6.11 -14.83 6.60
C LYS A 13 -5.63 -13.38 6.52
N PRO A 14 -6.19 -12.53 5.64
CA PRO A 14 -5.84 -11.11 5.61
C PRO A 14 -6.21 -10.44 6.93
N ASP A 15 -5.38 -9.50 7.36
CA ASP A 15 -5.63 -8.70 8.56
C ASP A 15 -6.78 -7.71 8.34
N GLY A 16 -6.98 -7.29 7.09
CA GLY A 16 -8.11 -6.46 6.68
C GLY A 16 -8.38 -6.48 5.19
N ILE A 17 -9.56 -6.01 4.80
CA ILE A 17 -9.98 -5.84 3.41
C ILE A 17 -10.41 -4.39 3.24
N ILE A 18 -9.92 -3.73 2.19
CA ILE A 18 -10.42 -2.43 1.77
C ILE A 18 -11.07 -2.56 0.40
N THR A 19 -12.22 -1.90 0.24
CA THR A 19 -12.97 -1.88 -1.02
C THR A 19 -13.25 -0.44 -1.38
N THR A 20 -12.97 -0.08 -2.62
CA THR A 20 -13.32 1.23 -3.16
C THR A 20 -13.99 1.08 -4.52
N GLN A 21 -14.86 2.03 -4.85
CA GLN A 21 -15.50 2.09 -6.16
C GLN A 21 -15.15 3.42 -6.82
N ARG A 22 -14.63 3.36 -8.04
CA ARG A 22 -14.30 4.55 -8.84
C ARG A 22 -14.63 4.29 -10.30
N ASN A 23 -15.30 5.25 -10.94
CA ASN A 23 -15.70 5.15 -12.36
C ASN A 23 -16.48 3.87 -12.70
N GLY A 24 -17.33 3.40 -11.77
CA GLY A 24 -18.08 2.14 -11.95
C GLY A 24 -17.24 0.86 -11.79
N GLN A 25 -15.95 0.97 -11.47
CA GLN A 25 -15.07 -0.15 -11.18
C GLN A 25 -14.91 -0.32 -9.67
N THR A 26 -15.10 -1.55 -9.19
CA THR A 26 -14.81 -1.94 -7.81
C THR A 26 -13.38 -2.47 -7.73
N ILE A 27 -12.59 -1.92 -6.80
CA ILE A 27 -11.25 -2.38 -6.47
C ILE A 27 -11.32 -2.94 -5.05
N VAL A 28 -10.88 -4.18 -4.87
CA VAL A 28 -10.75 -4.86 -3.58
C VAL A 28 -9.26 -5.10 -3.34
N ALA A 29 -8.77 -4.70 -2.18
CA ALA A 29 -7.41 -4.97 -1.76
C ALA A 29 -7.39 -5.65 -0.39
N GLU A 30 -6.56 -6.69 -0.28
CA GLU A 30 -6.30 -7.40 0.95
C GLU A 30 -5.05 -6.81 1.63
N LEU A 31 -5.14 -6.55 2.93
CA LEU A 31 -4.04 -6.04 3.74
C LEU A 31 -3.46 -7.16 4.59
N PHE A 32 -2.14 -7.29 4.50
CA PHE A 32 -1.34 -8.19 5.32
C PHE A 32 -0.26 -7.37 6.03
N PHE A 33 -0.30 -7.36 7.35
CA PHE A 33 0.74 -6.79 8.18
C PHE A 33 1.65 -7.89 8.72
N ASN A 34 2.88 -7.52 9.04
CA ASN A 34 3.75 -8.42 9.77
C ASN A 34 3.11 -8.74 11.13
N PRO A 35 2.95 -10.03 11.49
CA PRO A 35 2.27 -10.45 12.72
C PRO A 35 3.07 -10.14 13.99
N ASN A 36 4.27 -9.57 13.84
CA ASN A 36 5.15 -9.28 14.93
C ASN A 36 4.70 -7.99 15.64
N GLY A 37 4.70 -8.04 16.97
CA GLY A 37 4.41 -6.92 17.86
C GLY A 37 3.05 -7.00 18.54
N THR A 38 2.78 -6.03 19.40
CA THR A 38 1.54 -5.92 20.19
C THR A 38 0.55 -4.91 19.60
N GLU A 39 0.91 -4.26 18.48
CA GLU A 39 0.08 -3.27 17.80
C GLU A 39 -1.15 -3.94 17.18
N THR A 40 -2.31 -3.29 17.31
CA THR A 40 -3.56 -3.75 16.68
C THR A 40 -3.56 -3.45 15.18
N PHE A 41 -4.52 -4.03 14.45
CA PHE A 41 -4.74 -3.71 13.02
C PHE A 41 -4.89 -2.20 12.80
N SER A 42 -5.69 -1.53 13.64
CA SER A 42 -5.92 -0.09 13.56
C SER A 42 -4.63 0.69 13.75
N ASP A 43 -3.81 0.32 14.74
CA ASP A 43 -2.54 1.01 15.00
C ASP A 43 -1.61 0.93 13.78
N LYS A 44 -1.47 -0.27 13.20
CA LYS A 44 -0.63 -0.50 12.03
C LYS A 44 -1.16 0.23 10.79
N LEU A 45 -2.48 0.28 10.61
CA LEU A 45 -3.12 1.00 9.52
C LEU A 45 -2.92 2.53 9.65
N LEU A 46 -3.22 3.11 10.82
CA LEU A 46 -3.03 4.54 11.07
C LEU A 46 -1.56 4.94 10.88
N LYS A 47 -0.62 4.17 11.43
CA LYS A 47 0.82 4.43 11.29
C LYS A 47 1.27 4.42 9.83
N THR A 48 0.72 3.51 9.02
CA THR A 48 1.02 3.43 7.58
C THR A 48 0.53 4.68 6.85
N ILE A 49 -0.71 5.11 7.11
CA ILE A 49 -1.31 6.31 6.49
C ILE A 49 -0.51 7.57 6.88
N LEU A 50 -0.16 7.70 8.17
CA LEU A 50 0.63 8.83 8.65
C LEU A 50 2.02 8.87 8.03
N ALA A 51 2.71 7.73 7.97
CA ALA A 51 4.02 7.63 7.33
C ALA A 51 3.98 8.03 5.85
N ASP A 52 2.91 7.69 5.13
CA ASP A 52 2.73 8.05 3.73
C ASP A 52 2.42 9.55 3.54
N SER A 53 1.55 10.12 4.40
CA SER A 53 1.23 11.56 4.35
C SER A 53 2.44 12.47 4.54
N LEU A 54 3.43 12.05 5.35
CA LEU A 54 4.68 12.77 5.55
C LEU A 54 5.58 12.78 4.32
N ARG A 55 5.42 11.82 3.39
CA ARG A 55 6.17 11.77 2.13
C ARG A 55 5.62 12.77 1.11
N PHE A 56 4.32 13.03 1.14
CA PHE A 56 3.69 14.04 0.27
C PHE A 56 4.04 15.46 0.66
N SER A 57 4.31 15.74 1.94
CA SER A 57 4.73 17.07 2.40
C SER A 57 6.18 17.43 2.06
N ALA A 58 6.99 16.46 1.61
CA ALA A 58 8.40 16.67 1.24
C ALA A 58 8.63 16.73 -0.28
N SER A 59 7.58 16.54 -1.10
CA SER A 59 7.67 16.77 -2.55
C SER A 59 7.47 18.26 -2.81
N ASP A 60 8.53 19.04 -2.59
CA ASP A 60 8.64 20.43 -3.02
C ASP A 60 8.23 20.53 -4.50
N GLY A 61 7.32 21.48 -4.76
CA GLY A 61 6.64 21.60 -6.03
C GLY A 61 7.60 21.94 -7.16
N GLN A 62 7.73 21.05 -8.12
CA GLN A 62 8.26 21.39 -9.43
C GLN A 62 7.17 21.18 -10.47
N GLU A 63 6.35 22.21 -10.64
CA GLU A 63 5.54 22.37 -11.84
C GLU A 63 6.51 22.41 -13.04
N PRO A 64 6.37 21.53 -14.05
CA PRO A 64 7.13 21.69 -15.28
C PRO A 64 6.69 23.00 -15.94
N GLU A 65 7.61 23.97 -16.01
CA GLU A 65 7.42 25.21 -16.76
C GLU A 65 6.92 24.87 -18.17
N LYS A 66 5.69 25.31 -18.49
CA LYS A 66 5.11 25.20 -19.83
C LYS A 66 5.93 26.09 -20.77
N THR A 67 6.96 25.52 -21.40
CA THR A 67 7.67 26.20 -22.48
C THR A 67 6.77 26.20 -23.72
N GLU A 68 5.98 27.26 -23.83
CA GLU A 68 5.20 27.59 -25.03
C GLU A 68 6.18 28.04 -26.12
N ILE A 69 6.69 27.10 -26.93
CA ILE A 69 7.46 27.44 -28.13
C ILE A 69 6.46 27.53 -29.28
N LEU A 70 5.95 28.75 -29.47
CA LEU A 70 5.33 29.20 -30.71
C LEU A 70 6.34 29.08 -31.86
N ARG A 71 6.14 28.11 -32.78
CA ARG A 71 6.52 28.19 -34.21
C ARG A 71 5.66 27.26 -35.04
#